data_AF-A0A9W7L399-F1
#
_entry.id   AF-A0A9W7L399-F1
#
_cell.length_a   1.000
_cell.length_b   1.000
_cell.length_c   1.000
_cell.angle_alpha   90.00
_cell.angle_beta   90.00
_cell.angle_gamma   90.00
#
_symmetry.space_group_name_H-M   'P 1'
#
loop_
_entity.id
_entity.type
_entity.pdbx_description
1 polymer ?
#
loop_
_entity_poly.entity_id
_entity_poly.type
_entity_poly.pdbx_seq_one_letter_code
_entity_poly.pdbx_strand_id
1 'polypeptide(L)'
;MEALNTRATIRAVTGETVEIQDLWNGRRICLIFLRQLGCRWCRLQVAGMVESNLAARLKKHDVHLVCVSLGKVEQAKRWLEITQFDGELYVDENTYGDPSKGVELPQSVSYGIFSLKRSVSSLRLDDPEASKLAAEVALQYPDLEELAEKDGTMTIWPGDVFQTGGAFVLGPGNVCDYAYRSKYAGDHPSISELVRYSTGCEESTGEEVIYDSTRAWLKWMRMEGKVMVGFGGSIVSDTIIQRIIVGVTSASRKCGLALGIGLAGGILGLRLQGEGARNWNGRKFNFLGYTLGSLMAFSSLKQSYLALTKRRIKYLKPSDITLLTPIDIDNKVLENGMPECDCGATMAAMPMLGLREPSDLKVEAKKMMRQRSETWSSELESSNEFQTTLCYVCEFLAKPHPSVGRGGPVCPFVPTSLKKNSIYMSVIRTSSLVDGEAMGQNKEEIVRKILVKLLQDFVPVFLGLEPSKGRLRQFKAVILVFPDVKSSQAHEIIDAVQVQAKSFFVEKGLMVGEFHETNNASGLRNANFFPLRTPYPCLAIRHMVPGDFVFMTLDDYGLDLRAKLLRGFLDVFGGDDKPQVAQAREKLKETEALLAKGEEEKKTT
;
A
#
# COMPACT_ATOMS: atom_id res chain seq x y z
N MET A 1 25.21 11.01 -8.82
CA MET A 1 23.89 10.57 -9.33
C MET A 1 23.97 9.30 -10.18
N GLU A 2 25.11 8.89 -10.74
CA GLU A 2 25.25 7.59 -11.44
C GLU A 2 25.18 6.34 -10.54
N ALA A 3 25.46 6.45 -9.22
CA ALA A 3 25.56 5.30 -8.34
C ALA A 3 24.21 4.62 -7.98
N LEU A 4 23.08 5.32 -8.11
CA LEU A 4 21.75 4.82 -7.71
C LEU A 4 21.11 3.84 -8.71
N ASN A 5 21.67 3.70 -9.92
CA ASN A 5 21.15 2.81 -10.97
C ASN A 5 21.94 1.50 -11.15
N THR A 6 22.97 1.26 -10.36
CA THR A 6 23.77 0.03 -10.45
C THR A 6 23.13 -1.07 -9.62
N ARG A 7 22.43 -1.99 -10.28
CA ARG A 7 21.91 -3.20 -9.62
C ARG A 7 23.10 -4.03 -9.11
N ALA A 8 23.19 -4.24 -7.80
CA ALA A 8 24.24 -5.08 -7.23
C ALA A 8 24.00 -6.54 -7.59
N THR A 9 25.03 -7.17 -8.17
CA THR A 9 25.02 -8.60 -8.51
C THR A 9 25.98 -9.36 -7.62
N ILE A 10 25.61 -10.59 -7.31
CA ILE A 10 26.39 -11.55 -6.52
C ILE A 10 26.33 -12.90 -7.23
N ARG A 11 27.21 -13.83 -6.86
CA ARG A 11 27.28 -15.17 -7.46
C ARG A 11 26.92 -16.23 -6.43
N ALA A 12 26.02 -17.13 -6.81
CA ALA A 12 25.74 -18.34 -6.07
C ALA A 12 26.95 -19.29 -6.12
N VAL A 13 27.04 -20.22 -5.16
CA VAL A 13 28.08 -21.28 -5.15
C VAL A 13 28.03 -22.17 -6.41
N THR A 14 26.89 -22.23 -7.09
CA THR A 14 26.73 -22.91 -8.39
C THR A 14 27.43 -22.17 -9.55
N GLY A 15 27.79 -20.90 -9.35
CA GLY A 15 28.34 -20.01 -10.36
C GLY A 15 27.30 -19.12 -11.06
N GLU A 16 26.01 -19.27 -10.73
CA GLU A 16 24.95 -18.42 -11.26
C GLU A 16 25.07 -16.99 -10.72
N THR A 17 24.96 -15.99 -11.60
CA THR A 17 24.89 -14.58 -11.21
C THR A 17 23.45 -14.20 -10.93
N VAL A 18 23.21 -13.61 -9.76
CA VAL A 18 21.87 -13.15 -9.32
C VAL A 18 21.94 -11.68 -8.90
N GLU A 19 20.84 -10.95 -9.09
CA GLU A 19 20.72 -9.63 -8.47
C GLU A 19 20.47 -9.83 -6.97
N ILE A 20 21.13 -9.03 -6.13
CA ILE A 20 21.04 -9.23 -4.66
C ILE A 20 19.59 -9.17 -4.16
N GLN A 21 18.75 -8.33 -4.78
CA GLN A 21 17.32 -8.16 -4.46
C GLN A 21 16.47 -9.40 -4.73
N ASP A 22 16.87 -10.25 -5.68
CA ASP A 22 16.14 -11.48 -5.99
C ASP A 22 16.20 -12.50 -4.85
N LEU A 23 17.16 -12.36 -3.93
CA LEU A 23 17.27 -13.22 -2.76
C LEU A 23 16.03 -13.16 -1.86
N TRP A 24 15.31 -12.02 -1.82
CA TRP A 24 14.15 -11.82 -0.95
C TRP A 24 12.86 -11.44 -1.68
N ASN A 25 12.87 -11.13 -2.97
CA ASN A 25 11.66 -10.71 -3.72
C ASN A 25 10.40 -11.58 -3.45
N GLY A 26 10.54 -12.89 -3.33
CA GLY A 26 9.43 -13.83 -3.09
C GLY A 26 9.42 -14.52 -1.72
N ARG A 27 10.31 -14.16 -0.79
CA ARG A 27 10.48 -14.88 0.48
C ARG A 27 11.13 -14.03 1.57
N ARG A 28 10.93 -14.44 2.82
CA ARG A 28 11.60 -13.80 3.95
C ARG A 28 12.99 -14.42 4.16
N ILE A 29 14.00 -13.58 4.37
CA ILE A 29 15.37 -14.02 4.64
C ILE A 29 15.96 -13.30 5.86
N CYS A 30 16.83 -14.03 6.56
CA CYS A 30 17.82 -13.45 7.46
C CYS A 30 19.14 -13.37 6.67
N LEU A 31 19.49 -12.16 6.22
CA LEU A 31 20.65 -11.89 5.40
C LEU A 31 21.83 -11.46 6.28
N ILE A 32 22.92 -12.21 6.23
CA ILE A 32 24.17 -11.92 6.93
C ILE A 32 25.24 -11.54 5.91
N PHE A 33 25.72 -10.31 5.98
CA PHE A 33 26.94 -9.92 5.29
C PHE A 33 28.13 -10.33 6.14
N LEU A 34 28.84 -11.36 5.71
CA LEU A 34 30.17 -11.70 6.21
C LEU A 34 31.17 -10.66 5.70
N ARG A 35 32.33 -10.54 6.33
CA ARG A 35 33.37 -9.60 5.87
C ARG A 35 34.05 -10.10 4.60
N GLN A 36 34.63 -11.29 4.71
CA GLN A 36 35.47 -11.92 3.69
C GLN A 36 35.69 -13.38 4.10
N LEU A 37 35.90 -14.32 3.17
CA LEU A 37 35.89 -15.77 3.47
C LEU A 37 37.10 -16.22 4.31
N GLY A 38 38.21 -15.47 4.31
CA GLY A 38 39.36 -15.69 5.20
C GLY A 38 39.18 -15.14 6.62
N CYS A 39 38.07 -14.46 6.92
CA CYS A 39 37.90 -13.78 8.20
C CYS A 39 37.64 -14.75 9.36
N ARG A 40 38.50 -14.68 10.39
CA ARG A 40 38.35 -15.47 11.62
C ARG A 40 37.07 -15.14 12.39
N TRP A 41 36.72 -13.86 12.50
CA TRP A 41 35.46 -13.42 13.12
C TRP A 41 34.23 -13.96 12.41
N CYS A 42 34.25 -14.04 11.08
CA CYS A 42 33.14 -14.60 10.31
C CYS A 42 33.00 -16.11 10.55
N ARG A 43 34.11 -16.83 10.71
CA ARG A 43 34.06 -18.25 11.11
C ARG A 43 33.51 -18.43 12.51
N LEU A 44 33.91 -17.60 13.48
CA LEU A 44 33.34 -17.61 14.82
C LEU A 44 31.82 -17.36 14.79
N GLN A 45 31.38 -16.33 14.03
CA GLN A 45 29.97 -16.02 13.87
C GLN A 45 29.17 -17.20 13.30
N VAL A 46 29.70 -17.81 12.23
CA VAL A 46 29.06 -18.94 11.53
C VAL A 46 29.05 -20.20 12.39
N ALA A 47 30.12 -20.47 13.13
CA ALA A 47 30.14 -21.58 14.09
C ALA A 47 29.01 -21.44 15.12
N GLY A 48 28.80 -20.24 15.68
CA GLY A 48 27.66 -19.98 16.57
C GLY A 48 26.29 -20.19 15.89
N MET A 49 26.16 -19.88 14.59
CA MET A 49 24.92 -20.14 13.83
C MET A 49 24.68 -21.64 13.64
N VAL A 50 25.73 -22.41 13.31
CA VAL A 50 25.68 -23.86 13.11
C VAL A 50 25.39 -24.57 14.44
N GLU A 51 26.14 -24.27 15.49
CA GLU A 51 25.97 -24.85 16.83
C GLU A 51 24.56 -24.60 17.40
N SER A 52 23.98 -23.43 17.12
CA SER A 52 22.62 -23.08 17.54
C SER A 52 21.53 -23.57 16.58
N ASN A 53 21.90 -24.30 15.52
CA ASN A 53 21.00 -24.83 14.48
C ASN A 53 20.09 -23.74 13.89
N LEU A 54 20.66 -22.56 13.65
CA LEU A 54 19.90 -21.35 13.31
C LEU A 54 19.09 -21.53 12.02
N ALA A 55 19.68 -22.08 10.95
CA ALA A 55 18.97 -22.21 9.68
C ALA A 55 17.73 -23.10 9.81
N ALA A 56 17.83 -24.23 10.52
CA ALA A 56 16.68 -25.11 10.75
C ALA A 56 15.60 -24.43 11.61
N ARG A 57 15.98 -23.64 12.62
CA ARG A 57 15.05 -22.87 13.45
C ARG A 57 14.30 -21.83 12.63
N LEU A 58 15.00 -21.07 11.80
CA LEU A 58 14.38 -20.08 10.91
C LEU A 58 13.48 -20.75 9.85
N LYS A 59 13.89 -21.89 9.30
CA LYS A 59 13.13 -22.63 8.29
C LYS A 59 11.76 -23.11 8.78
N LYS A 60 11.60 -23.39 10.09
CA LYS A 60 10.29 -23.71 10.70
C LYS A 60 9.29 -22.56 10.56
N HIS A 61 9.78 -21.33 10.48
CA HIS A 61 9.00 -20.12 10.28
C HIS A 61 9.04 -19.63 8.82
N ASP A 62 9.48 -20.48 7.88
CA ASP A 62 9.54 -20.15 6.45
C ASP A 62 10.45 -18.93 6.18
N VAL A 63 11.52 -18.82 6.99
CA VAL A 63 12.60 -17.85 6.85
C VAL A 63 13.88 -18.56 6.44
N HIS A 64 14.58 -18.02 5.45
CA HIS A 64 15.82 -18.59 4.94
C HIS A 64 17.04 -17.84 5.50
N LEU A 65 18.04 -18.58 5.98
CA LEU A 65 19.33 -17.99 6.39
C LEU A 65 20.23 -17.87 5.16
N VAL A 66 20.69 -16.65 4.87
CA VAL A 66 21.49 -16.33 3.68
C VAL A 66 22.73 -15.56 4.10
N CYS A 67 23.90 -16.00 3.66
CA CYS A 67 25.17 -15.30 3.81
C CYS A 67 25.63 -14.72 2.47
N VAL A 68 26.09 -13.47 2.49
CA VAL A 68 26.84 -12.85 1.40
C VAL A 68 28.24 -12.54 1.91
N SER A 69 29.28 -12.93 1.16
CA SER A 69 30.67 -12.67 1.51
C SER A 69 31.46 -12.09 0.34
N LEU A 70 32.53 -11.36 0.62
CA LEU A 70 33.52 -11.03 -0.40
C LEU A 70 34.44 -12.24 -0.65
N GLY A 71 34.66 -12.60 -1.91
CA GLY A 71 35.50 -13.73 -2.31
C GLY A 71 35.10 -14.31 -3.66
N LYS A 72 35.69 -15.45 -4.02
CA LYS A 72 35.41 -16.19 -5.27
C LYS A 72 34.52 -17.42 -5.01
N VAL A 73 33.83 -17.88 -6.05
CA VAL A 73 32.93 -19.05 -5.96
C VAL A 73 33.66 -20.32 -5.50
N GLU A 74 34.90 -20.54 -5.96
CA GLU A 74 35.72 -21.69 -5.60
C GLU A 74 36.09 -21.68 -4.11
N GLN A 75 36.42 -20.49 -3.58
CA GLN A 75 36.67 -20.31 -2.15
C GLN A 75 35.40 -20.55 -1.34
N ALA A 76 34.24 -20.12 -1.83
CA ALA A 76 32.95 -20.33 -1.17
C ALA A 76 32.61 -21.82 -1.04
N LYS A 77 32.82 -22.62 -2.10
CA LYS A 77 32.63 -24.08 -2.09
C LYS A 77 33.43 -24.72 -0.97
N ARG A 78 34.73 -24.43 -0.94
CA ARG A 78 35.64 -24.99 0.07
C ARG A 78 35.30 -24.49 1.47
N TRP A 79 34.93 -23.22 1.61
CA TRP A 79 34.54 -22.65 2.90
C TRP A 79 33.29 -23.32 3.49
N LEU A 80 32.31 -23.71 2.65
CA LEU A 80 31.15 -24.49 3.10
C LEU A 80 31.55 -25.87 3.62
N GLU A 81 32.50 -26.56 2.97
CA GLU A 81 33.03 -27.85 3.44
C GLU A 81 33.70 -27.73 4.82
N ILE A 82 34.39 -26.62 5.07
CA ILE A 82 35.10 -26.39 6.34
C ILE A 82 34.12 -26.05 7.46
N THR A 83 33.20 -25.12 7.19
CA THR A 83 32.34 -24.52 8.22
C THR A 83 31.07 -25.32 8.49
N GLN A 84 30.69 -26.22 7.58
CA GLN A 84 29.43 -26.95 7.63
C GLN A 84 28.21 -26.03 7.73
N PHE A 85 28.31 -24.81 7.19
CA PHE A 85 27.21 -23.85 7.17
C PHE A 85 26.04 -24.39 6.37
N ASP A 86 24.85 -24.38 6.98
CA ASP A 86 23.63 -25.02 6.50
C ASP A 86 22.62 -24.03 5.87
N GLY A 87 23.02 -22.77 5.74
CA GLY A 87 22.29 -21.74 4.99
C GLY A 87 22.77 -21.59 3.54
N GLU A 88 22.21 -20.60 2.85
CA GLU A 88 22.62 -20.27 1.48
C GLU A 88 23.82 -19.32 1.49
N LEU A 89 24.83 -19.57 0.66
CA LEU A 89 26.01 -18.71 0.54
C LEU A 89 26.11 -18.13 -0.87
N TYR A 90 26.33 -16.83 -0.93
CA TYR A 90 26.63 -16.09 -2.15
C TYR A 90 27.91 -15.30 -1.96
N VAL A 91 28.61 -15.04 -3.06
CA VAL A 91 29.83 -14.23 -3.06
C VAL A 91 29.70 -13.01 -3.95
N ASP A 92 30.21 -11.89 -3.50
CA ASP A 92 30.48 -10.74 -4.36
C ASP A 92 31.97 -10.75 -4.73
N GLU A 93 32.23 -10.98 -6.02
CA GLU A 93 33.56 -10.99 -6.60
C GLU A 93 34.08 -9.58 -6.89
N ASN A 94 33.21 -8.54 -6.84
CA ASN A 94 33.56 -7.15 -7.08
C ASN A 94 34.20 -6.51 -5.83
N THR A 95 35.31 -7.10 -5.40
CA THR A 95 36.10 -6.63 -4.27
C THR A 95 37.48 -6.18 -4.72
N TYR A 96 37.92 -5.07 -4.13
CA TYR A 96 39.24 -4.48 -4.34
C TYR A 96 40.17 -4.74 -3.16
N GLY A 97 39.86 -5.78 -2.38
CA GLY A 97 40.43 -6.10 -1.06
C GLY A 97 41.90 -6.48 -1.00
N ASP A 98 42.68 -6.13 -2.02
CA ASP A 98 44.13 -6.26 -2.02
C ASP A 98 44.73 -5.38 -0.91
N PRO A 99 45.34 -5.98 0.14
CA PRO A 99 45.94 -5.22 1.24
C PRO A 99 47.04 -4.26 0.76
N SER A 100 47.66 -4.53 -0.40
CA SER A 100 48.71 -3.69 -0.98
C SER A 100 48.19 -2.39 -1.60
N LYS A 101 46.90 -2.32 -1.93
CA LYS A 101 46.24 -1.14 -2.52
C LYS A 101 45.43 -0.31 -1.50
N GLY A 102 45.32 -0.80 -0.27
CA GLY A 102 44.74 -0.07 0.86
C GLY A 102 43.24 0.30 0.72
N VAL A 103 42.83 1.36 1.42
CA VAL A 103 41.44 1.84 1.44
C VAL A 103 41.07 2.76 0.26
N GLU A 104 42.01 3.03 -0.65
CA GLU A 104 41.83 4.00 -1.76
C GLU A 104 40.87 3.49 -2.85
N LEU A 105 40.70 2.17 -2.95
CA LEU A 105 39.80 1.56 -3.91
C LEU A 105 38.34 1.59 -3.43
N PRO A 106 37.36 1.68 -4.35
CA PRO A 106 35.95 1.78 -4.00
C PRO A 106 35.46 0.53 -3.27
N GLN A 107 34.44 0.70 -2.42
CA GLN A 107 33.76 -0.41 -1.77
C GLN A 107 32.99 -1.26 -2.79
N SER A 108 32.78 -2.53 -2.48
CA SER A 108 31.80 -3.36 -3.19
C SER A 108 30.42 -2.69 -3.21
N VAL A 109 29.76 -2.74 -4.37
CA VAL A 109 28.42 -2.15 -4.55
C VAL A 109 27.40 -2.82 -3.62
N SER A 110 27.46 -4.16 -3.46
CA SER A 110 26.52 -4.89 -2.61
C SER A 110 26.64 -4.47 -1.14
N TYR A 111 27.84 -4.24 -0.63
CA TYR A 111 28.06 -3.75 0.74
C TYR A 111 27.70 -2.27 0.90
N GLY A 112 27.96 -1.47 -0.14
CA GLY A 112 27.65 -0.03 -0.18
C GLY A 112 26.15 0.26 -0.12
N ILE A 113 25.32 -0.49 -0.84
CA ILE A 113 23.84 -0.35 -0.83
C ILE A 113 23.28 -0.52 0.59
N PHE A 114 23.86 -1.43 1.38
CA PHE A 114 23.46 -1.66 2.77
C PHE A 114 24.13 -0.70 3.77
N SER A 115 24.91 0.27 3.29
CA SER A 115 25.66 1.25 4.09
C SER A 115 26.60 0.59 5.11
N LEU A 116 27.22 -0.53 4.73
CA LEU A 116 28.23 -1.20 5.56
C LEU A 116 29.55 -0.43 5.50
N LYS A 117 30.34 -0.47 6.58
CA LYS A 117 31.57 0.34 6.66
C LYS A 117 32.75 -0.38 6.04
N ARG A 118 33.64 0.39 5.41
CA ARG A 118 34.95 -0.06 4.96
C ARG A 118 35.99 0.90 5.51
N SER A 119 36.77 0.47 6.52
CA SER A 119 37.77 1.36 7.14
C SER A 119 38.82 0.58 7.93
N VAL A 120 40.02 1.17 8.08
CA VAL A 120 41.09 0.63 8.94
C VAL A 120 40.69 0.71 10.42
N SER A 121 40.04 1.80 10.84
CA SER A 121 39.63 1.99 12.24
C SER A 121 38.61 0.95 12.71
N SER A 122 37.78 0.44 11.80
CA SER A 122 36.87 -0.68 12.08
C SER A 122 37.59 -1.99 12.45
N LEU A 123 38.89 -2.11 12.23
CA LEU A 123 39.67 -3.29 12.64
C LEU A 123 40.12 -3.25 14.10
N ARG A 124 40.05 -2.07 14.74
CA ARG A 124 40.46 -1.86 16.14
C ARG A 124 41.88 -2.38 16.45
N LEU A 125 42.82 -2.21 15.51
CA LEU A 125 44.21 -2.67 15.66
C LEU A 125 44.93 -2.00 16.84
N ASP A 126 44.54 -0.76 17.19
CA ASP A 126 45.15 0.01 18.27
C ASP A 126 44.49 -0.24 19.64
N ASP A 127 43.48 -1.11 19.70
CA ASP A 127 42.72 -1.39 20.92
C ASP A 127 43.27 -2.65 21.62
N PRO A 128 43.80 -2.53 22.86
CA PRO A 128 44.41 -3.65 23.56
C PRO A 128 43.44 -4.81 23.88
N GLU A 129 42.18 -4.51 24.19
CA GLU A 129 41.17 -5.53 24.49
C GLU A 129 40.77 -6.27 23.20
N ALA A 130 40.56 -5.52 22.11
CA ALA A 130 40.25 -6.12 20.81
C ALA A 130 41.42 -6.98 20.31
N SER A 131 42.66 -6.55 20.54
CA SER A 131 43.86 -7.30 20.17
C SER A 131 43.97 -8.62 20.94
N LYS A 132 43.66 -8.61 22.25
CA LYS A 132 43.63 -9.84 23.06
C LYS A 132 42.57 -10.82 22.54
N LEU A 133 41.34 -10.34 22.32
CA LEU A 133 40.26 -11.18 21.81
C LEU A 133 40.58 -11.71 20.40
N ALA A 134 41.19 -10.89 19.54
CA ALA A 134 41.64 -11.33 18.22
C ALA A 134 42.67 -12.45 18.30
N ALA A 135 43.58 -12.43 19.28
CA ALA A 135 44.56 -13.49 19.52
C ALA A 135 43.90 -14.79 20.02
N GLU A 136 42.91 -14.70 20.90
CA GLU A 136 42.14 -15.87 21.37
C GLU A 136 41.37 -16.52 20.20
N VAL A 137 40.70 -15.70 19.38
CA VAL A 137 39.99 -16.17 18.18
C VAL A 137 40.96 -16.75 17.15
N ALA A 138 42.19 -16.22 17.05
CA ALA A 138 43.23 -16.75 16.18
C ALA A 138 43.64 -18.18 16.54
N LEU A 139 43.70 -18.51 17.83
CA LEU A 139 44.04 -19.83 18.31
C LEU A 139 42.95 -20.84 18.00
N GLN A 140 41.69 -20.43 18.14
CA GLN A 140 40.53 -21.29 17.85
C GLN A 140 40.30 -21.46 16.33
N TYR A 141 40.54 -20.40 15.56
CA TYR A 141 40.30 -20.37 14.11
C TYR A 141 41.58 -19.95 13.37
N PRO A 142 42.54 -20.88 13.17
CA PRO A 142 43.79 -20.60 12.45
C PRO A 142 43.52 -20.27 10.99
N ASP A 143 44.48 -19.60 10.35
CA ASP A 143 44.33 -19.14 8.96
C ASP A 143 44.11 -20.29 7.97
N LEU A 144 43.22 -20.06 6.99
CA LEU A 144 42.89 -21.04 5.96
C LEU A 144 43.80 -20.86 4.75
N GLU A 145 45.06 -21.24 4.87
CA GLU A 145 46.06 -21.09 3.80
C GLU A 145 45.60 -21.68 2.46
N GLU A 146 44.78 -22.73 2.49
CA GLU A 146 44.18 -23.36 1.30
C GLU A 146 43.17 -22.48 0.54
N LEU A 147 42.65 -21.42 1.15
CA LEU A 147 41.79 -20.44 0.48
C LEU A 147 42.57 -19.24 -0.05
N ALA A 148 43.80 -19.04 0.42
CA ALA A 148 44.61 -17.88 0.05
C ALA A 148 45.26 -18.07 -1.32
N GLU A 149 45.34 -16.98 -2.08
CA GLU A 149 46.07 -16.94 -3.34
C GLU A 149 47.50 -16.46 -3.09
N LYS A 150 48.47 -16.99 -3.86
CA LYS A 150 49.87 -16.58 -3.78
C LYS A 150 50.23 -15.78 -5.02
N ASP A 151 50.68 -14.55 -4.83
CA ASP A 151 51.30 -13.74 -5.88
C ASP A 151 52.75 -13.45 -5.47
N GLY A 152 53.68 -14.25 -6.00
CA GLY A 152 55.08 -14.24 -5.57
C GLY A 152 55.24 -14.57 -4.07
N THR A 153 55.71 -13.60 -3.29
CA THR A 153 55.89 -13.72 -1.82
C THR A 153 54.69 -13.22 -1.02
N MET A 154 53.67 -12.66 -1.68
CA MET A 154 52.49 -12.09 -1.01
C MET A 154 51.35 -13.12 -0.95
N THR A 155 50.76 -13.26 0.23
CA THR A 155 49.56 -14.07 0.47
C THR A 155 48.33 -13.17 0.41
N ILE A 156 47.45 -13.40 -0.57
CA ILE A 156 46.23 -12.64 -0.78
C ILE A 156 45.07 -13.42 -0.17
N TRP A 157 44.49 -12.86 0.89
CA TRP A 157 43.35 -13.47 1.57
C TRP A 157 42.03 -13.23 0.80
N PRO A 158 41.05 -14.15 0.89
CA PRO A 158 39.79 -14.07 0.15
C PRO A 158 38.90 -12.87 0.49
N GLY A 159 39.00 -11.74 -0.22
CA GLY A 159 38.08 -10.60 -0.09
C GLY A 159 38.73 -9.36 0.51
N ASP A 160 37.95 -8.50 1.20
CA ASP A 160 38.44 -7.20 1.70
C ASP A 160 38.63 -7.17 3.21
N VAL A 161 39.89 -7.01 3.62
CA VAL A 161 40.26 -6.96 5.04
C VAL A 161 39.69 -5.76 5.77
N PHE A 162 39.38 -4.64 5.10
CA PHE A 162 38.85 -3.42 5.73
C PHE A 162 37.33 -3.39 5.82
N GLN A 163 36.65 -4.34 5.17
CA GLN A 163 35.20 -4.40 5.12
C GLN A 163 34.61 -4.91 6.44
N THR A 164 33.55 -4.25 6.94
CA THR A 164 32.70 -4.77 8.02
C THR A 164 31.47 -5.49 7.46
N GLY A 165 30.88 -6.37 8.28
CA GLY A 165 29.67 -7.10 7.95
C GLY A 165 28.40 -6.40 8.43
N GLY A 166 27.31 -7.17 8.46
CA GLY A 166 26.03 -6.75 9.00
C GLY A 166 25.01 -7.87 8.96
N ALA A 167 23.84 -7.64 9.55
CA ALA A 167 22.72 -8.56 9.52
C ALA A 167 21.42 -7.81 9.25
N PHE A 168 20.57 -8.37 8.40
CA PHE A 168 19.32 -7.77 7.97
C PHE A 168 18.22 -8.83 7.95
N VAL A 169 16.99 -8.43 8.25
CA VAL A 169 15.81 -9.29 8.06
C VAL A 169 14.95 -8.63 6.99
N LEU A 170 14.90 -9.28 5.83
CA LEU A 170 14.26 -8.78 4.63
C LEU A 170 13.05 -9.65 4.30
N GLY A 171 11.94 -9.03 3.92
CA GLY A 171 10.71 -9.69 3.50
C GLY A 171 10.50 -9.63 1.98
N PRO A 172 9.48 -10.33 1.45
CA PRO A 172 9.04 -10.17 0.07
C PRO A 172 8.83 -8.71 -0.33
N GLY A 173 9.37 -8.31 -1.49
CA GLY A 173 9.39 -6.92 -1.97
C GLY A 173 10.38 -6.04 -1.18
N ASN A 174 10.09 -4.74 -1.11
CA ASN A 174 10.96 -3.77 -0.44
C ASN A 174 10.67 -3.63 1.08
N VAL A 175 10.79 -4.72 1.85
CA VAL A 175 10.53 -4.74 3.30
C VAL A 175 11.79 -5.08 4.10
N CYS A 176 12.14 -4.24 5.07
CA CYS A 176 13.25 -4.46 6.01
C CYS A 176 12.78 -4.29 7.46
N ASP A 177 12.69 -5.39 8.21
CA ASP A 177 12.19 -5.39 9.60
C ASP A 177 13.31 -5.28 10.66
N TYR A 178 14.55 -5.57 10.27
CA TYR A 178 15.72 -5.44 11.13
C TYR A 178 16.96 -5.11 10.32
N ALA A 179 17.78 -4.20 10.84
CA ALA A 179 19.03 -3.80 10.23
C ALA A 179 20.08 -3.57 11.32
N TYR A 180 21.12 -4.40 11.30
CA TYR A 180 22.28 -4.32 12.17
C TYR A 180 23.52 -4.13 11.30
N ARG A 181 24.21 -3.01 11.47
CA ARG A 181 25.44 -2.69 10.73
C ARG A 181 26.62 -2.81 11.67
N SER A 182 27.51 -3.77 11.42
CA SER A 182 28.68 -3.99 12.27
C SER A 182 29.57 -2.74 12.29
N LYS A 183 29.88 -2.26 13.50
CA LYS A 183 30.72 -1.08 13.72
C LYS A 183 32.20 -1.41 13.53
N TYR A 184 32.60 -2.62 13.90
CA TYR A 184 33.98 -3.11 13.86
C TYR A 184 34.03 -4.62 13.53
N ALA A 185 35.23 -5.14 13.27
CA ALA A 185 35.48 -6.56 13.05
C ALA A 185 35.15 -7.38 14.30
N GLY A 186 34.20 -8.32 14.20
CA GLY A 186 33.71 -9.11 15.34
C GLY A 186 32.43 -8.57 15.99
N ASP A 187 31.94 -7.40 15.56
CA ASP A 187 30.67 -6.83 16.03
C ASP A 187 29.49 -7.53 15.34
N HIS A 188 28.88 -8.50 16.02
CA HIS A 188 27.80 -9.33 15.48
C HIS A 188 26.57 -9.25 16.40
N PRO A 189 25.35 -9.26 15.85
CA PRO A 189 24.16 -9.36 16.67
C PRO A 189 24.08 -10.75 17.31
N SER A 190 23.38 -10.85 18.43
CA SER A 190 23.19 -12.14 19.10
C SER A 190 22.28 -13.07 18.28
N ILE A 191 22.47 -14.40 18.44
CA ILE A 191 21.61 -15.41 17.78
C ILE A 191 20.14 -15.23 18.21
N SER A 192 19.90 -14.90 19.48
CA SER A 192 18.54 -14.63 19.99
C SER A 192 17.90 -13.44 19.29
N GLU A 193 18.63 -12.34 19.08
CA GLU A 193 18.12 -11.21 18.28
C GLU A 193 17.81 -11.62 16.84
N LEU A 194 18.71 -12.35 16.17
CA LEU A 194 18.46 -12.81 14.80
C LEU A 194 17.18 -13.63 14.71
N VAL A 195 16.95 -14.56 15.65
CA VAL A 195 15.73 -15.39 15.71
C VAL A 195 14.52 -14.52 15.99
N ARG A 196 14.62 -13.62 16.97
CA ARG A 196 13.55 -12.72 17.39
C ARG A 196 12.99 -11.90 16.24
N TYR A 197 13.86 -11.20 15.51
CA TYR A 197 13.44 -10.34 14.40
C TYR A 197 13.10 -11.13 13.13
N SER A 198 13.77 -12.26 12.88
CA SER A 198 13.47 -13.11 11.74
C SER A 198 12.08 -13.73 11.85
N THR A 199 11.73 -14.26 13.02
CA THR A 199 10.45 -14.97 13.25
C THR A 199 9.33 -14.05 13.71
N GLY A 200 9.64 -12.85 14.22
CA GLY A 200 8.66 -11.96 14.83
C GLY A 200 8.14 -12.45 16.18
N CYS A 201 8.81 -13.43 16.79
CA CYS A 201 8.44 -14.03 18.07
C CYS A 201 9.67 -14.15 18.98
N GLU A 202 9.49 -13.97 20.28
CA GLU A 202 10.50 -14.27 21.28
C GLU A 202 10.52 -15.78 21.52
N GLU A 203 11.64 -16.46 21.28
CA GLU A 203 11.67 -17.93 21.30
C GLU A 203 11.45 -18.51 22.71
N SER A 204 11.88 -17.79 23.74
CA SER A 204 11.76 -18.23 25.14
C SER A 204 10.34 -18.17 25.69
N THR A 205 9.52 -17.21 25.22
CA THR A 205 8.16 -16.97 25.72
C THR A 205 7.07 -17.27 24.69
N GLY A 206 7.43 -17.36 23.41
CA GLY A 206 6.48 -17.44 22.29
C GLY A 206 5.72 -16.14 22.03
N GLU A 207 6.05 -15.05 22.73
CA GLU A 207 5.36 -13.78 22.59
C GLU A 207 5.71 -13.10 21.26
N GLU A 208 4.71 -12.55 20.60
CA GLU A 208 4.90 -11.77 19.38
C GLU A 208 5.67 -10.48 19.66
N VAL A 209 6.63 -10.20 18.78
CA VAL A 209 7.52 -9.05 18.89
C VAL A 209 6.98 -7.92 18.05
N ILE A 210 6.73 -6.79 18.70
CA ILE A 210 6.53 -5.53 18.00
C ILE A 210 7.91 -5.06 17.51
N TYR A 211 8.09 -5.02 16.19
CA TYR A 211 9.31 -4.55 15.53
C TYR A 211 9.65 -3.12 15.92
N ASP A 212 10.93 -2.75 15.90
CA ASP A 212 11.35 -1.39 16.28
C ASP A 212 10.79 -0.32 15.35
N SER A 213 10.57 -0.63 14.08
CA SER A 213 9.80 0.20 13.15
C SER A 213 8.39 0.46 13.68
N THR A 214 7.70 -0.59 14.13
CA THR A 214 6.37 -0.50 14.76
C THR A 214 6.40 0.18 16.15
N ARG A 215 7.47 0.02 16.95
CA ARG A 215 7.61 0.72 18.24
C ARG A 215 7.94 2.20 18.07
N ALA A 216 8.81 2.54 17.14
CA ALA A 216 9.11 3.93 16.78
C ALA A 216 7.83 4.64 16.36
N TRP A 217 7.01 3.95 15.54
CA TRP A 217 5.66 4.38 15.19
C TRP A 217 4.76 4.58 16.43
N LEU A 218 4.65 3.59 17.33
CA LEU A 218 3.84 3.70 18.57
C LEU A 218 4.30 4.82 19.51
N LYS A 219 5.62 4.99 19.67
CA LYS A 219 6.21 6.01 20.56
C LYS A 219 5.94 7.41 20.03
N TRP A 220 6.04 7.59 18.71
CA TRP A 220 5.71 8.84 18.04
C TRP A 220 4.21 9.17 18.18
N MET A 221 3.31 8.20 17.97
CA MET A 221 1.86 8.34 18.20
C MET A 221 1.52 8.76 19.65
N ARG A 222 2.23 8.21 20.65
CA ARG A 222 2.05 8.59 22.07
C ARG A 222 2.56 10.00 22.39
N MET A 223 3.47 10.56 21.59
CA MET A 223 3.97 11.93 21.80
C MET A 223 2.96 12.99 21.37
N GLU A 224 2.08 12.70 20.41
CA GLU A 224 0.92 13.57 20.11
C GLU A 224 -0.17 13.49 21.20
N GLY A 225 -0.09 12.49 22.10
CA GLY A 225 -0.99 12.29 23.23
C GLY A 225 -0.61 13.02 24.52
N LYS A 226 0.44 13.85 24.56
CA LYS A 226 0.67 14.76 25.70
C LYS A 226 -0.29 15.95 25.64
N VAL A 227 -1.56 15.68 25.92
CA VAL A 227 -2.46 16.67 26.51
C VAL A 227 -1.81 17.10 27.82
N MET A 228 -1.47 18.38 27.91
CA MET A 228 -1.12 19.06 29.15
C MET A 228 -2.31 18.95 30.11
N VAL A 229 -2.30 17.95 30.98
CA VAL A 229 -3.12 17.96 32.20
C VAL A 229 -2.25 18.60 33.28
N GLY A 230 -2.52 19.88 33.54
CA GLY A 230 -1.90 20.66 34.61
C GLY A 230 -2.96 21.46 35.34
N PHE A 231 -3.19 21.08 36.61
CA PHE A 231 -4.13 21.64 37.56
C PHE A 231 -3.90 23.13 37.89
N GLY A 232 -4.99 23.88 38.03
CA GLY A 232 -5.27 24.82 39.14
C GLY A 232 -4.48 26.13 39.25
N GLY A 233 -5.15 27.26 39.02
CA GLY A 233 -4.69 28.58 39.47
C GLY A 233 -5.40 29.72 38.75
N SER A 234 -6.22 30.47 39.47
CA SER A 234 -7.12 31.53 39.00
C SER A 234 -6.43 32.91 38.95
N ILE A 235 -7.02 33.86 38.18
CA ILE A 235 -6.82 35.34 38.21
C ILE A 235 -5.55 35.79 37.41
N VAL A 236 -5.53 36.73 36.44
CA VAL A 236 -6.16 38.06 36.29
C VAL A 236 -6.34 38.41 34.78
N SER A 237 -7.37 39.24 34.55
CA SER A 237 -7.76 40.01 33.36
C SER A 237 -6.69 40.92 32.72
N ASP A 238 -6.99 41.38 31.49
CA ASP A 238 -6.48 42.55 30.74
C ASP A 238 -4.98 42.55 30.40
N THR A 239 -4.53 42.57 29.15
CA THR A 239 -4.84 43.57 28.11
C THR A 239 -4.11 43.11 26.84
N ILE A 240 -4.78 43.08 25.68
CA ILE A 240 -4.29 43.46 24.33
C ILE A 240 -5.49 43.21 23.39
N ILE A 241 -6.46 44.10 23.50
CA ILE A 241 -7.35 44.48 22.41
C ILE A 241 -7.13 45.97 22.24
N GLN A 242 -6.50 46.38 21.14
CA GLN A 242 -6.94 47.54 20.35
C GLN A 242 -6.20 47.56 19.00
N ARG A 243 -6.98 47.87 17.95
CA ARG A 243 -6.69 47.98 16.50
C ARG A 243 -6.88 46.66 15.73
N ILE A 244 -7.97 46.41 14.98
CA ILE A 244 -8.90 47.29 14.25
C ILE A 244 -10.33 46.70 14.24
N ILE A 245 -11.31 47.60 14.28
CA ILE A 245 -12.76 47.45 14.44
C ILE A 245 -13.47 47.64 13.08
N VAL A 246 -14.50 46.81 12.82
CA VAL A 246 -15.75 47.06 12.03
C VAL A 246 -15.62 47.24 10.49
N GLY A 247 -16.43 46.60 9.64
CA GLY A 247 -17.55 45.70 9.91
C GLY A 247 -18.31 45.18 8.68
N VAL A 248 -19.30 44.36 9.01
CA VAL A 248 -20.61 44.11 8.37
C VAL A 248 -20.69 43.24 7.11
N THR A 249 -21.23 42.04 7.34
CA THR A 249 -22.03 41.22 6.43
C THR A 249 -23.33 41.90 6.01
N SER A 250 -23.68 41.90 4.72
CA SER A 250 -25.04 41.53 4.24
C SER A 250 -25.18 41.49 2.71
N ALA A 251 -25.81 40.40 2.27
CA ALA A 251 -26.73 40.24 1.15
C ALA A 251 -26.75 41.23 -0.05
N SER A 252 -26.56 40.64 -1.25
CA SER A 252 -27.29 40.87 -2.51
C SER A 252 -27.36 42.28 -3.14
N ARG A 253 -26.69 42.45 -4.29
CA ARG A 253 -27.26 42.81 -5.62
C ARG A 253 -26.17 43.23 -6.62
N LYS A 254 -26.18 42.54 -7.77
CA LYS A 254 -26.08 43.03 -9.16
C LYS A 254 -25.03 44.10 -9.51
N CYS A 255 -24.03 43.68 -10.30
CA CYS A 255 -23.42 44.32 -11.49
C CYS A 255 -22.10 43.58 -11.75
N GLY A 256 -21.70 43.11 -12.93
CA GLY A 256 -22.25 43.12 -14.26
C GLY A 256 -21.22 42.38 -15.13
N LEU A 257 -21.59 41.23 -15.69
CA LEU A 257 -20.98 40.69 -16.91
C LEU A 257 -21.98 39.75 -17.59
N ALA A 258 -23.16 40.30 -17.85
CA ALA A 258 -24.13 39.76 -18.80
C ALA A 258 -24.21 40.74 -19.98
N LEU A 259 -23.15 40.78 -20.77
CA LEU A 259 -23.05 41.44 -22.08
C LEU A 259 -22.04 40.61 -22.87
N GLY A 260 -22.52 39.60 -23.61
CA GLY A 260 -21.62 38.71 -24.34
C GLY A 260 -22.24 37.54 -25.08
N ILE A 261 -23.53 37.23 -24.92
CA ILE A 261 -24.23 36.22 -25.75
C ILE A 261 -25.63 36.73 -26.12
N GLY A 262 -25.65 37.92 -26.73
CA GLY A 262 -26.80 38.53 -27.40
C GLY A 262 -26.44 39.09 -28.77
N LEU A 263 -25.30 38.66 -29.34
CA LEU A 263 -24.74 39.16 -30.61
C LEU A 263 -24.18 38.01 -31.48
N ALA A 264 -24.86 36.86 -31.49
CA ALA A 264 -24.63 35.80 -32.48
C ALA A 264 -25.91 35.19 -33.09
N GLY A 265 -27.09 35.68 -32.69
CA GLY A 265 -28.39 35.34 -33.32
C GLY A 265 -29.00 36.48 -34.15
N GLY A 266 -28.45 37.70 -34.06
CA GLY A 266 -28.95 38.89 -34.76
C GLY A 266 -28.27 39.20 -36.11
N ILE A 267 -27.25 38.43 -36.50
CA ILE A 267 -26.50 38.65 -37.76
C ILE A 267 -26.89 37.66 -38.88
N LEU A 268 -27.79 36.71 -38.60
CA LEU A 268 -28.39 35.84 -39.64
C LEU A 268 -29.86 36.15 -39.96
N GLY A 269 -30.48 37.10 -39.26
CA GLY A 269 -31.84 37.60 -39.54
C GLY A 269 -31.88 38.90 -40.37
N LEU A 270 -30.74 39.56 -40.58
CA LEU A 270 -30.61 40.81 -41.34
C LEU A 270 -29.80 40.61 -42.65
N ARG A 271 -29.89 39.41 -43.24
CA ARG A 271 -29.42 39.13 -44.61
C ARG A 271 -30.48 38.52 -45.53
N LEU A 272 -31.75 38.52 -45.11
CA LEU A 272 -32.91 38.12 -45.91
C LEU A 272 -34.06 39.13 -45.81
N GLN A 273 -33.74 40.42 -45.91
CA GLN A 273 -34.68 41.48 -46.28
C GLN A 273 -33.97 42.45 -47.23
N GLY A 274 -33.49 41.91 -48.34
CA GLY A 274 -33.31 42.66 -49.58
C GLY A 274 -34.15 41.92 -50.62
N GLU A 275 -35.09 42.65 -51.24
CA GLU A 275 -36.01 42.20 -52.29
C GLU A 275 -37.34 41.58 -51.79
N GLY A 276 -38.39 42.40 -51.80
CA GLY A 276 -39.76 41.92 -51.80
C GLY A 276 -40.75 42.77 -51.01
N ALA A 277 -41.63 43.45 -51.74
CA ALA A 277 -42.93 43.97 -51.29
C ALA A 277 -42.96 45.30 -50.52
N ARG A 278 -43.09 46.36 -51.32
CA ARG A 278 -43.92 47.54 -51.03
C ARG A 278 -45.34 47.13 -50.60
N ASN A 279 -45.94 47.96 -49.73
CA ASN A 279 -47.36 48.08 -49.40
C ASN A 279 -48.03 46.85 -48.76
N TRP A 280 -48.43 46.94 -47.48
CA TRP A 280 -49.85 47.07 -47.12
C TRP A 280 -50.05 47.19 -45.59
N ASN A 281 -51.03 48.02 -45.22
CA ASN A 281 -51.62 48.12 -43.88
C ASN A 281 -52.39 46.83 -43.53
N GLY A 282 -52.33 46.38 -42.27
CA GLY A 282 -53.29 45.38 -41.80
C GLY A 282 -52.87 44.60 -40.56
N ARG A 283 -52.82 45.26 -39.40
CA ARG A 283 -52.91 44.55 -38.10
C ARG A 283 -54.28 43.89 -38.01
N LYS A 284 -54.34 42.55 -38.06
CA LYS A 284 -55.29 41.67 -37.34
C LYS A 284 -55.21 40.23 -37.90
N PHE A 285 -54.09 39.53 -37.72
CA PHE A 285 -54.09 38.04 -37.74
C PHE A 285 -52.80 37.41 -37.16
N ASN A 286 -52.08 38.07 -36.26
CA ASN A 286 -50.74 37.61 -35.82
C ASN A 286 -50.61 37.33 -34.32
N PHE A 287 -51.70 37.07 -33.58
CA PHE A 287 -51.56 36.70 -32.15
C PHE A 287 -51.74 35.19 -31.88
N LEU A 288 -52.56 34.48 -32.67
CA LEU A 288 -52.81 33.06 -32.46
C LEU A 288 -51.78 32.14 -33.15
N GLY A 289 -51.23 32.56 -34.30
CA GLY A 289 -50.17 31.82 -35.00
C GLY A 289 -48.80 31.92 -34.31
N TYR A 290 -48.51 33.08 -33.69
CA TYR A 290 -47.24 33.29 -32.99
C TYR A 290 -47.17 32.52 -31.66
N THR A 291 -48.27 32.36 -30.93
CA THR A 291 -48.27 31.63 -29.65
C THR A 291 -48.18 30.11 -29.86
N LEU A 292 -48.92 29.54 -30.82
CA LEU A 292 -48.80 28.11 -31.15
C LEU A 292 -47.48 27.76 -31.85
N GLY A 293 -47.00 28.60 -32.77
CA GLY A 293 -45.70 28.39 -33.44
C GLY A 293 -44.53 28.48 -32.46
N SER A 294 -44.59 29.38 -31.47
CA SER A 294 -43.56 29.50 -30.43
C SER A 294 -43.58 28.30 -29.48
N LEU A 295 -44.74 27.78 -29.10
CA LEU A 295 -44.86 26.60 -28.22
C LEU A 295 -44.39 25.30 -28.90
N MET A 296 -44.66 25.12 -30.20
CA MET A 296 -44.14 23.97 -30.96
C MET A 296 -42.64 24.11 -31.27
N ALA A 297 -42.15 25.32 -31.54
CA ALA A 297 -40.72 25.57 -31.70
C ALA A 297 -39.96 25.37 -30.38
N PHE A 298 -40.51 25.82 -29.23
CA PHE A 298 -39.90 25.61 -27.91
C PHE A 298 -39.90 24.15 -27.48
N SER A 299 -40.96 23.38 -27.74
CA SER A 299 -40.97 21.94 -27.43
C SER A 299 -39.97 21.17 -28.32
N SER A 300 -39.91 21.49 -29.62
CA SER A 300 -38.96 20.87 -30.56
C SER A 300 -37.51 21.27 -30.31
N LEU A 301 -37.24 22.54 -29.95
CA LEU A 301 -35.92 23.03 -29.54
C LEU A 301 -35.53 22.51 -28.17
N LYS A 302 -36.44 22.37 -27.19
CA LYS A 302 -36.13 21.79 -25.89
C LYS A 302 -35.84 20.30 -26.01
N GLN A 303 -36.56 19.58 -26.87
CA GLN A 303 -36.34 18.16 -27.15
C GLN A 303 -35.04 17.93 -27.94
N SER A 304 -34.71 18.83 -28.88
CA SER A 304 -33.44 18.82 -29.62
C SER A 304 -32.24 19.30 -28.78
N TYR A 305 -32.44 20.25 -27.85
CA TYR A 305 -31.43 20.74 -26.92
C TYR A 305 -31.16 19.73 -25.79
N LEU A 306 -32.19 19.06 -25.28
CA LEU A 306 -32.06 17.88 -24.40
C LEU A 306 -31.42 16.69 -25.12
N ALA A 307 -31.67 16.51 -26.42
CA ALA A 307 -31.00 15.50 -27.23
C ALA A 307 -29.53 15.85 -27.53
N LEU A 308 -29.20 17.13 -27.73
CA LEU A 308 -27.83 17.63 -27.94
C LEU A 308 -27.01 17.71 -26.64
N THR A 309 -27.66 17.74 -25.47
CA THR A 309 -27.01 17.70 -24.14
C THR A 309 -26.93 16.30 -23.54
N LYS A 310 -27.51 15.26 -24.17
CA LYS A 310 -27.25 13.85 -23.83
C LYS A 310 -25.89 13.41 -24.38
N ARG A 311 -24.81 13.96 -23.84
CA ARG A 311 -23.48 13.33 -24.00
C ARG A 311 -23.52 11.99 -23.26
N ARG A 312 -23.13 10.92 -23.96
CA ARG A 312 -23.04 9.57 -23.39
C ARG A 312 -22.03 9.57 -22.25
N ILE A 313 -22.44 9.11 -21.07
CA ILE A 313 -21.53 8.78 -19.96
C ILE A 313 -20.43 7.87 -20.52
N LYS A 314 -19.17 8.31 -20.40
CA LYS A 314 -18.02 7.53 -20.85
C LYS A 314 -17.63 6.54 -19.76
N TYR A 315 -18.07 5.29 -19.91
CA TYR A 315 -17.70 4.23 -18.99
C TYR A 315 -16.23 3.83 -19.16
N LEU A 316 -15.56 3.56 -18.04
CA LEU A 316 -14.23 2.95 -18.02
C LEU A 316 -14.34 1.49 -18.45
N LYS A 317 -13.48 1.06 -19.36
CA LYS A 317 -13.36 -0.36 -19.68
C LYS A 317 -12.32 -1.01 -18.76
N PRO A 318 -12.54 -2.24 -18.29
CA PRO A 318 -11.54 -2.98 -17.53
C PRO A 318 -10.19 -3.13 -18.24
N SER A 319 -10.18 -3.17 -19.58
CA SER A 319 -8.96 -3.20 -20.40
C SER A 319 -8.06 -1.97 -20.24
N ASP A 320 -8.62 -0.85 -19.77
CA ASP A 320 -7.92 0.43 -19.66
C ASP A 320 -7.35 0.64 -18.24
N ILE A 321 -7.53 -0.35 -17.36
CA ILE A 321 -7.01 -0.39 -15.99
C ILE A 321 -5.65 -1.08 -16.00
N THR A 322 -4.63 -0.36 -15.54
CA THR A 322 -3.32 -0.94 -15.28
C THR A 322 -3.31 -1.59 -13.91
N LEU A 323 -2.95 -2.88 -13.86
CA LEU A 323 -2.80 -3.62 -12.62
C LEU A 323 -1.31 -3.86 -12.35
N LEU A 324 -0.83 -3.38 -11.21
CA LEU A 324 0.54 -3.57 -10.77
C LEU A 324 0.57 -4.36 -9.48
N THR A 325 1.44 -5.36 -9.41
CA THR A 325 1.74 -6.10 -8.19
C THR A 325 2.73 -5.33 -7.31
N PRO A 326 2.92 -5.71 -6.03
CA PRO A 326 4.00 -5.17 -5.19
C PRO A 326 5.35 -5.11 -5.89
N ILE A 327 5.78 -6.22 -6.51
CA ILE A 327 7.06 -6.27 -7.22
C ILE A 327 7.07 -5.34 -8.45
N ASP A 328 5.97 -5.24 -9.20
CA ASP A 328 5.89 -4.30 -10.33
C ASP A 328 6.00 -2.85 -9.87
N ILE A 329 5.41 -2.52 -8.71
CA ILE A 329 5.50 -1.18 -8.12
C ILE A 329 6.94 -0.89 -7.69
N ASP A 330 7.58 -1.81 -6.96
CA ASP A 330 8.98 -1.66 -6.52
C ASP A 330 9.93 -1.49 -7.72
N ASN A 331 9.75 -2.28 -8.79
CA ASN A 331 10.52 -2.15 -10.02
C ASN A 331 10.31 -0.77 -10.69
N LYS A 332 9.07 -0.30 -10.78
CA LYS A 332 8.78 1.03 -11.34
C LYS A 332 9.37 2.15 -10.51
N VAL A 333 9.37 2.02 -9.19
CA VAL A 333 10.01 2.97 -8.28
C VAL A 333 11.50 3.08 -8.56
N LEU A 334 12.19 1.94 -8.73
CA LEU A 334 13.61 1.90 -9.06
C LEU A 334 13.89 2.48 -10.45
N GLU A 335 13.14 2.06 -11.47
CA GLU A 335 13.29 2.53 -12.86
C GLU A 335 13.15 4.05 -13.01
N ASN A 336 12.30 4.67 -12.17
CA ASN A 336 12.03 6.10 -12.21
C ASN A 336 12.80 6.89 -11.13
N GLY A 337 13.73 6.26 -10.40
CA GLY A 337 14.58 6.94 -9.42
C GLY A 337 13.79 7.56 -8.26
N MET A 338 12.74 6.89 -7.77
CA MET A 338 11.86 7.37 -6.69
C MET A 338 12.04 6.58 -5.35
N PRO A 339 13.27 6.29 -4.88
CA PRO A 339 13.48 5.30 -3.81
C PRO A 339 12.94 5.72 -2.44
N GLU A 340 12.62 7.00 -2.24
CA GLU A 340 12.14 7.49 -0.96
C GLU A 340 10.65 7.18 -0.75
N CYS A 341 10.37 6.44 0.32
CA CYS A 341 9.02 6.16 0.77
C CYS A 341 8.81 6.72 2.19
N ASP A 342 7.83 7.62 2.35
CA ASP A 342 7.49 8.16 3.68
C ASP A 342 6.46 7.26 4.39
N CYS A 343 6.92 6.08 4.76
CA CYS A 343 6.09 5.12 5.47
C CYS A 343 5.64 5.63 6.86
N GLY A 344 6.49 6.41 7.52
CA GLY A 344 6.17 7.02 8.82
C GLY A 344 4.99 7.98 8.71
N ALA A 345 5.05 8.95 7.79
CA ALA A 345 3.96 9.91 7.61
C ALA A 345 2.68 9.28 7.06
N THR A 346 2.82 8.30 6.15
CA THR A 346 1.66 7.55 5.64
C THR A 346 0.87 6.94 6.79
N MET A 347 1.56 6.24 7.69
CA MET A 347 0.95 5.60 8.84
C MET A 347 0.45 6.60 9.89
N ALA A 348 1.13 7.73 10.06
CA ALA A 348 0.72 8.80 10.97
C ALA A 348 -0.60 9.46 10.56
N ALA A 349 -0.85 9.62 9.26
CA ALA A 349 -2.06 10.25 8.74
C ALA A 349 -3.34 9.43 9.00
N MET A 350 -3.21 8.17 9.46
CA MET A 350 -4.29 7.22 9.63
C MET A 350 -4.40 6.69 11.07
N PRO A 351 -4.88 7.50 12.02
CA PRO A 351 -5.23 6.98 13.33
C PRO A 351 -6.32 5.91 13.19
N MET A 352 -6.05 4.71 13.71
CA MET A 352 -6.96 3.55 13.66
C MET A 352 -7.87 3.45 14.88
N LEU A 353 -7.76 4.39 15.82
CA LEU A 353 -8.49 4.42 17.07
C LEU A 353 -9.34 5.68 17.18
N GLY A 354 -10.47 5.57 17.87
CA GLY A 354 -11.43 6.66 18.04
C GLY A 354 -12.24 6.94 16.77
N LEU A 355 -13.48 7.37 16.93
CA LEU A 355 -14.33 7.79 15.81
C LEU A 355 -13.71 9.00 15.12
N ARG A 356 -13.92 9.10 13.80
CA ARG A 356 -13.41 10.21 12.99
C ARG A 356 -14.51 10.72 12.09
N GLU A 357 -14.83 12.00 12.21
CA GLU A 357 -15.79 12.67 11.34
C GLU A 357 -15.07 13.42 10.22
N PRO A 358 -15.71 13.64 9.05
CA PRO A 358 -15.15 14.47 7.99
C PRO A 358 -14.78 15.89 8.46
N SER A 359 -15.45 16.41 9.48
CA SER A 359 -15.17 17.71 10.10
C SER A 359 -13.87 17.75 10.92
N ASP A 360 -13.36 16.61 11.37
CA ASP A 360 -12.14 16.52 12.19
C ASP A 360 -10.86 16.65 11.34
N LEU A 361 -11.01 16.63 10.01
CA LEU A 361 -9.93 16.85 9.05
C LEU A 361 -9.54 18.34 9.08
N LYS A 362 -8.53 18.70 9.88
CA LYS A 362 -7.88 20.02 9.83
C LYS A 362 -7.51 20.31 8.37
N VAL A 363 -7.93 21.48 7.85
CA VAL A 363 -7.69 22.04 6.50
C VAL A 363 -7.04 21.03 5.58
N GLU A 364 -7.84 20.30 4.78
CA GLU A 364 -7.40 19.27 3.82
C GLU A 364 -5.97 19.58 3.37
N ALA A 365 -4.98 18.92 3.98
CA ALA A 365 -3.60 19.10 3.58
C ALA A 365 -3.61 18.82 2.09
N LYS A 366 -3.31 19.84 1.28
CA LYS A 366 -3.62 19.90 -0.14
C LYS A 366 -2.86 18.77 -0.82
N LYS A 367 -3.44 17.56 -0.82
CA LYS A 367 -2.81 16.36 -1.36
C LYS A 367 -2.65 16.66 -2.83
N MET A 368 -1.40 16.77 -3.25
CA MET A 368 -1.06 17.25 -4.58
C MET A 368 -1.69 16.29 -5.59
N MET A 369 -2.70 16.75 -6.34
CA MET A 369 -3.38 15.94 -7.33
C MET A 369 -2.44 15.77 -8.52
N ARG A 370 -1.80 14.60 -8.63
CA ARG A 370 -0.94 14.26 -9.77
C ARG A 370 -1.78 13.95 -11.00
N GLN A 371 -1.32 14.39 -12.17
CA GLN A 371 -1.91 13.90 -13.42
C GLN A 371 -1.54 12.42 -13.64
N ARG A 372 -2.34 11.69 -14.44
CA ARG A 372 -2.06 10.27 -14.74
C ARG A 372 -0.67 10.08 -15.35
N SER A 373 -0.24 10.99 -16.23
CA SER A 373 1.09 11.01 -16.85
C SER A 373 2.24 11.22 -15.86
N GLU A 374 1.96 11.80 -14.70
CA GLU A 374 2.97 12.21 -13.70
C GLU A 374 3.07 11.21 -12.54
N THR A 375 2.37 10.07 -12.61
CA THR A 375 2.35 9.05 -11.55
C THR A 375 3.77 8.61 -11.15
N TRP A 376 4.66 8.48 -12.13
CA TRP A 376 6.05 8.05 -11.96
C TRP A 376 7.05 9.19 -12.15
N SER A 377 6.62 10.45 -12.04
CA SER A 377 7.54 11.58 -12.11
C SER A 377 8.32 11.73 -10.80
N SER A 378 9.64 11.72 -10.92
CA SER A 378 10.60 11.98 -9.83
C SER A 378 10.71 13.47 -9.47
N GLU A 379 10.12 14.37 -10.26
CA GLU A 379 10.14 15.82 -10.00
C GLU A 379 9.32 16.21 -8.76
N LEU A 380 8.45 15.31 -8.31
CA LEU A 380 7.59 15.52 -7.15
C LEU A 380 8.17 14.73 -5.97
N GLU A 381 8.76 15.44 -4.99
CA GLU A 381 9.47 14.91 -3.80
C GLU A 381 8.65 14.01 -2.85
N SER A 382 7.41 13.67 -3.20
CA SER A 382 6.52 12.82 -2.37
C SER A 382 6.33 11.43 -2.98
N SER A 383 6.09 10.44 -2.13
CA SER A 383 5.67 9.11 -2.58
C SER A 383 4.36 9.20 -3.38
N ASN A 384 4.25 8.45 -4.48
CA ASN A 384 3.03 8.41 -5.28
C ASN A 384 1.94 7.53 -4.64
N GLU A 385 0.75 7.47 -5.26
CA GLU A 385 -0.40 6.73 -4.74
C GLU A 385 -0.15 5.22 -4.65
N PHE A 386 0.63 4.64 -5.57
CA PHE A 386 1.01 3.23 -5.54
C PHE A 386 1.95 2.94 -4.36
N GLN A 387 3.02 3.73 -4.20
CA GLN A 387 3.97 3.60 -3.10
C GLN A 387 3.29 3.77 -1.74
N THR A 388 2.45 4.79 -1.61
CA THR A 388 1.72 5.09 -0.36
C THR A 388 0.76 3.95 0.00
N THR A 389 0.04 3.42 -1.01
CA THR A 389 -0.89 2.30 -0.80
C THR A 389 -0.14 1.00 -0.49
N LEU A 390 0.97 0.73 -1.18
CA LEU A 390 1.81 -0.44 -0.92
C LEU A 390 2.44 -0.38 0.46
N CYS A 391 2.94 0.79 0.88
CA CYS A 391 3.44 0.97 2.23
C CYS A 391 2.36 0.70 3.28
N TYR A 392 1.13 1.20 3.09
CA TYR A 392 0.01 0.85 3.97
C TYR A 392 -0.24 -0.67 4.03
N VAL A 393 -0.21 -1.37 2.89
CA VAL A 393 -0.39 -2.83 2.86
C VAL A 393 0.72 -3.54 3.64
N CYS A 394 1.98 -3.16 3.44
CA CYS A 394 3.15 -3.80 4.06
C CYS A 394 3.31 -3.45 5.54
N GLU A 395 3.10 -2.18 5.93
CA GLU A 395 3.39 -1.69 7.28
C GLU A 395 2.20 -1.78 8.23
N PHE A 396 0.96 -1.80 7.70
CA PHE A 396 -0.24 -1.96 8.51
C PHE A 396 -0.86 -3.35 8.38
N LEU A 397 -1.33 -3.70 7.18
CA LEU A 397 -2.16 -4.89 7.00
C LEU A 397 -1.39 -6.18 7.23
N ALA A 398 -0.10 -6.20 6.84
CA ALA A 398 0.77 -7.35 7.00
C ALA A 398 1.41 -7.46 8.40
N LYS A 399 1.26 -6.47 9.27
CA LYS A 399 1.92 -6.43 10.59
C LYS A 399 0.93 -6.59 11.75
N PRO A 400 1.36 -7.11 12.91
CA PRO A 400 0.53 -7.14 14.10
C PRO A 400 0.17 -5.75 14.59
N HIS A 401 -1.04 -5.62 15.15
CA HIS A 401 -1.46 -4.37 15.79
C HIS A 401 -2.19 -4.68 17.11
N PRO A 402 -1.82 -4.02 18.23
CA PRO A 402 -2.30 -4.40 19.57
C PRO A 402 -3.82 -4.30 19.72
N SER A 403 -4.47 -3.42 18.96
CA SER A 403 -5.91 -3.19 19.02
C SER A 403 -6.74 -4.17 18.18
N VAL A 404 -6.13 -5.12 17.46
CA VAL A 404 -6.87 -6.11 16.65
C VAL A 404 -7.63 -7.11 17.53
N GLY A 405 -7.19 -7.34 18.76
CA GLY A 405 -7.80 -8.31 19.68
C GLY A 405 -7.44 -9.78 19.39
N ARG A 406 -6.32 -10.01 18.68
CA ARG A 406 -5.66 -11.32 18.52
C ARG A 406 -4.20 -11.16 18.14
N GLY A 407 -3.44 -12.23 18.32
CA GLY A 407 -2.11 -12.36 17.72
C GLY A 407 -2.16 -12.37 16.19
N GLY A 408 -1.02 -12.01 15.61
CA GLY A 408 -0.74 -12.02 14.20
C GLY A 408 -1.09 -10.70 13.50
N PRO A 409 -0.95 -10.66 12.17
CA PRO A 409 -1.16 -9.46 11.37
C PRO A 409 -2.61 -8.95 11.44
N VAL A 410 -2.81 -7.65 11.20
CA VAL A 410 -4.15 -7.03 11.08
C VAL A 410 -5.02 -7.83 10.11
N CYS A 411 -4.53 -8.09 8.91
CA CYS A 411 -5.15 -9.00 7.96
C CYS A 411 -4.36 -10.32 7.86
N PRO A 412 -4.96 -11.47 8.19
CA PRO A 412 -4.26 -12.75 8.18
C PRO A 412 -3.90 -13.25 6.77
N PHE A 413 -4.53 -12.70 5.73
CA PHE A 413 -4.28 -13.10 4.34
C PHE A 413 -3.12 -12.33 3.70
N VAL A 414 -2.92 -11.07 4.10
CA VAL A 414 -1.99 -10.14 3.40
C VAL A 414 -0.54 -10.63 3.39
N PRO A 415 0.04 -11.18 4.47
CA PRO A 415 1.42 -11.68 4.40
C PRO A 415 1.61 -12.76 3.34
N THR A 416 0.66 -13.68 3.21
CA THR A 416 0.72 -14.72 2.16
C THR A 416 0.49 -14.12 0.78
N SER A 417 -0.45 -13.17 0.65
CA SER A 417 -0.70 -12.45 -0.60
C SER A 417 0.53 -11.68 -1.09
N LEU A 418 1.28 -11.03 -0.19
CA LEU A 418 2.54 -10.35 -0.49
C LEU A 418 3.61 -11.37 -0.93
N LYS A 419 3.77 -12.46 -0.19
CA LYS A 419 4.71 -13.54 -0.56
C LYS A 419 4.41 -14.13 -1.95
N LYS A 420 3.14 -14.22 -2.32
CA LYS A 420 2.68 -14.72 -3.63
C LYS A 420 2.62 -13.64 -4.71
N ASN A 421 2.97 -12.40 -4.38
CA ASN A 421 2.85 -11.24 -5.27
C ASN A 421 1.45 -11.15 -5.94
N SER A 422 0.40 -11.49 -5.17
CA SER A 422 -0.97 -11.68 -5.67
C SER A 422 -1.94 -10.59 -5.19
N ILE A 423 -1.40 -9.43 -4.81
CA ILE A 423 -2.16 -8.20 -4.61
C ILE A 423 -1.95 -7.36 -5.85
N TYR A 424 -3.02 -6.93 -6.50
CA TYR A 424 -2.96 -6.09 -7.69
C TYR A 424 -3.51 -4.72 -7.35
N MET A 425 -2.83 -3.65 -7.74
CA MET A 425 -3.24 -2.28 -7.46
C MET A 425 -3.49 -1.53 -8.77
N SER A 426 -4.47 -0.63 -8.75
CA SER A 426 -4.66 0.36 -9.81
C SER A 426 -5.04 1.70 -9.21
N VAL A 427 -4.58 2.77 -9.84
CA VAL A 427 -5.00 4.14 -9.54
C VAL A 427 -5.99 4.61 -10.62
N ILE A 428 -7.16 5.06 -10.18
CA ILE A 428 -8.26 5.51 -11.05
C ILE A 428 -8.60 6.97 -10.73
N ARG A 429 -8.40 7.85 -11.72
CA ARG A 429 -8.65 9.30 -11.62
C ARG A 429 -10.08 9.61 -11.97
N THR A 430 -10.93 9.82 -10.97
CA THR A 430 -12.37 10.10 -11.17
C THR A 430 -12.64 11.50 -11.71
N SER A 431 -11.75 12.47 -11.47
CA SER A 431 -11.88 13.84 -11.98
C SER A 431 -12.01 13.88 -13.51
N SER A 432 -11.16 13.12 -14.21
CA SER A 432 -11.16 13.00 -15.67
C SER A 432 -12.42 12.35 -16.27
N LEU A 433 -13.24 11.68 -15.45
CA LEU A 433 -14.45 10.99 -15.90
C LEU A 433 -15.65 11.94 -16.04
N VAL A 434 -15.59 13.09 -15.36
CA VAL A 434 -16.66 14.11 -15.33
C VAL A 434 -16.27 15.39 -16.08
N ASP A 435 -15.12 15.38 -16.76
CA ASP A 435 -14.66 16.50 -17.59
C ASP A 435 -15.55 16.66 -18.83
N GLY A 436 -16.31 17.75 -18.85
CA GLY A 436 -17.19 18.12 -19.98
C GLY A 436 -18.68 17.83 -19.79
N GLU A 437 -19.12 17.54 -18.56
CA GLU A 437 -20.55 17.35 -18.24
C GLU A 437 -21.32 18.66 -18.02
N ALA A 438 -22.60 18.64 -18.43
CA ALA A 438 -23.47 19.80 -18.49
C ALA A 438 -23.85 20.31 -17.08
N MET A 439 -23.89 21.64 -16.92
CA MET A 439 -24.50 22.32 -15.76
C MET A 439 -25.86 21.71 -15.43
N GLY A 440 -25.98 21.01 -14.29
CA GLY A 440 -27.27 20.57 -13.73
C GLY A 440 -27.39 19.11 -13.28
N GLN A 441 -26.43 18.23 -13.57
CA GLN A 441 -26.41 16.86 -13.02
C GLN A 441 -25.51 16.75 -11.78
N ASN A 442 -25.90 15.93 -10.80
CA ASN A 442 -25.04 15.65 -9.65
C ASN A 442 -23.84 14.79 -10.12
N LYS A 443 -22.64 15.37 -10.09
CA LYS A 443 -21.39 14.71 -10.51
C LYS A 443 -21.11 13.43 -9.72
N GLU A 444 -21.39 13.43 -8.42
CA GLU A 444 -21.16 12.27 -7.56
C GLU A 444 -22.00 11.07 -8.01
N GLU A 445 -23.26 11.32 -8.36
CA GLU A 445 -24.17 10.29 -8.87
C GLU A 445 -23.68 9.65 -10.17
N ILE A 446 -23.05 10.44 -11.04
CA ILE A 446 -22.48 9.93 -12.29
C ILE A 446 -21.22 9.11 -12.01
N VAL A 447 -20.33 9.62 -11.15
CA VAL A 447 -19.16 8.86 -10.69
C VAL A 447 -19.58 7.53 -10.08
N ARG A 448 -20.58 7.51 -9.20
CA ARG A 448 -21.14 6.28 -8.62
C ARG A 448 -21.57 5.28 -9.69
N LYS A 449 -22.35 5.71 -10.67
CA LYS A 449 -22.82 4.85 -11.78
C LYS A 449 -21.67 4.28 -12.60
N ILE A 450 -20.66 5.10 -12.89
CA ILE A 450 -19.47 4.65 -13.63
C ILE A 450 -18.71 3.61 -12.81
N LEU A 451 -18.48 3.85 -11.52
CA LEU A 451 -17.74 2.93 -10.65
C LEU A 451 -18.48 1.61 -10.40
N VAL A 452 -19.81 1.64 -10.21
CA VAL A 452 -20.61 0.39 -10.10
C VAL A 452 -20.49 -0.43 -11.38
N LYS A 453 -20.65 0.21 -12.55
CA LYS A 453 -20.51 -0.49 -13.84
C LYS A 453 -19.10 -1.05 -14.03
N LEU A 454 -18.08 -0.28 -13.65
CA LEU A 454 -16.69 -0.70 -13.69
C LEU A 454 -16.46 -1.94 -12.84
N LEU A 455 -16.91 -1.94 -11.59
CA LEU A 455 -16.77 -3.09 -10.68
C LEU A 455 -17.44 -4.35 -11.27
N GLN A 456 -18.64 -4.22 -11.82
CA GLN A 456 -19.35 -5.33 -12.45
C GLN A 456 -18.57 -5.89 -13.66
N ASP A 457 -18.09 -5.02 -14.53
CA ASP A 457 -17.31 -5.41 -15.72
C ASP A 457 -15.92 -5.94 -15.37
N PHE A 458 -15.40 -5.60 -14.20
CA PHE A 458 -14.08 -6.01 -13.74
C PHE A 458 -14.07 -7.43 -13.14
N VAL A 459 -15.23 -7.98 -12.74
CA VAL A 459 -15.31 -9.34 -12.17
C VAL A 459 -14.66 -10.42 -13.05
N PRO A 460 -14.93 -10.51 -14.37
CA PRO A 460 -14.24 -11.47 -15.24
C PRO A 460 -12.72 -11.28 -15.27
N VAL A 461 -12.24 -10.03 -15.24
CA VAL A 461 -10.80 -9.74 -15.18
C VAL A 461 -10.21 -10.27 -13.88
N PHE A 462 -10.82 -9.95 -12.73
CA PHE A 462 -10.39 -10.45 -11.43
C PHE A 462 -10.31 -11.99 -11.40
N LEU A 463 -11.33 -12.68 -11.93
CA LEU A 463 -11.36 -14.15 -11.94
C LEU A 463 -10.25 -14.75 -12.82
N GLY A 464 -9.83 -14.05 -13.87
CA GLY A 464 -8.74 -14.46 -14.77
C GLY A 464 -7.32 -14.20 -14.24
N LEU A 465 -7.16 -13.33 -13.25
CA LEU A 465 -5.84 -13.08 -12.63
C LEU A 465 -5.34 -14.31 -11.85
N GLU A 466 -4.03 -14.51 -11.81
CA GLU A 466 -3.41 -15.54 -10.99
C GLU A 466 -3.32 -15.13 -9.50
N PRO A 467 -3.43 -16.05 -8.54
CA PRO A 467 -3.87 -17.44 -8.70
C PRO A 467 -5.35 -17.54 -9.11
N SER A 468 -5.62 -18.27 -10.21
CA SER A 468 -6.97 -18.39 -10.79
C SER A 468 -7.75 -19.59 -10.23
N LYS A 469 -7.07 -20.65 -9.78
CA LYS A 469 -7.67 -21.92 -9.31
C LYS A 469 -7.13 -22.37 -7.95
N GLY A 470 -7.85 -23.32 -7.33
CA GLY A 470 -7.43 -23.98 -6.08
C GLY A 470 -7.50 -23.09 -4.84
N ARG A 471 -6.93 -23.58 -3.73
CA ARG A 471 -6.98 -22.91 -2.43
C ARG A 471 -6.23 -21.57 -2.41
N LEU A 472 -5.23 -21.40 -3.27
CA LEU A 472 -4.41 -20.18 -3.31
C LEU A 472 -5.19 -18.96 -3.80
N ARG A 473 -6.31 -19.15 -4.51
CA ARG A 473 -7.15 -18.05 -5.00
C ARG A 473 -7.63 -17.10 -3.89
N GLN A 474 -7.77 -17.60 -2.66
CA GLN A 474 -8.19 -16.78 -1.52
C GLN A 474 -7.17 -15.69 -1.14
N PHE A 475 -5.90 -15.84 -1.55
CA PHE A 475 -4.84 -14.86 -1.32
C PHE A 475 -4.73 -13.84 -2.46
N LYS A 476 -5.60 -13.91 -3.46
CA LYS A 476 -5.69 -12.92 -4.53
C LYS A 476 -6.57 -11.75 -4.12
N ALA A 477 -6.06 -10.53 -4.29
CA ALA A 477 -6.82 -9.30 -4.06
C ALA A 477 -6.53 -8.25 -5.14
N VAL A 478 -7.52 -7.41 -5.45
CA VAL A 478 -7.34 -6.20 -6.26
C VAL A 478 -7.72 -4.99 -5.40
N ILE A 479 -6.90 -3.94 -5.39
CA ILE A 479 -7.16 -2.67 -4.72
C ILE A 479 -7.27 -1.58 -5.79
N LEU A 480 -8.46 -1.00 -5.94
CA LEU A 480 -8.72 0.13 -6.83
C LEU A 480 -8.68 1.42 -6.00
N VAL A 481 -7.70 2.27 -6.25
CA VAL A 481 -7.42 3.50 -5.50
C VAL A 481 -8.00 4.71 -6.24
N PHE A 482 -8.74 5.57 -5.53
CA PHE A 482 -9.43 6.74 -6.07
C PHE A 482 -8.92 8.04 -5.44
N PRO A 483 -7.72 8.51 -5.80
CA PRO A 483 -7.10 9.67 -5.16
C PRO A 483 -7.84 11.00 -5.38
N ASP A 484 -8.72 11.06 -6.38
CA ASP A 484 -9.50 12.25 -6.70
C ASP A 484 -10.82 12.33 -5.90
N VAL A 485 -11.19 11.26 -5.19
CA VAL A 485 -12.31 11.28 -4.26
C VAL A 485 -11.83 11.92 -2.96
N LYS A 486 -12.43 13.06 -2.60
CA LYS A 486 -12.09 13.75 -1.36
C LYS A 486 -12.60 12.97 -0.15
N SER A 487 -11.93 13.12 0.99
CA SER A 487 -12.36 12.48 2.25
C SER A 487 -13.78 12.89 2.65
N SER A 488 -14.18 14.13 2.37
CA SER A 488 -15.56 14.64 2.58
C SER A 488 -16.62 13.97 1.71
N GLN A 489 -16.25 13.42 0.55
CA GLN A 489 -17.15 12.76 -0.39
C GLN A 489 -17.04 11.22 -0.32
N ALA A 490 -16.09 10.70 0.46
CA ALA A 490 -15.76 9.29 0.46
C ALA A 490 -16.95 8.41 0.87
N HIS A 491 -17.71 8.80 1.90
CA HIS A 491 -18.93 8.10 2.30
C HIS A 491 -19.99 8.09 1.17
N GLU A 492 -20.24 9.24 0.55
CA GLU A 492 -21.30 9.36 -0.45
C GLU A 492 -20.97 8.64 -1.77
N ILE A 493 -19.68 8.43 -2.06
CA ILE A 493 -19.21 7.77 -3.28
C ILE A 493 -18.82 6.32 -3.01
N ILE A 494 -17.84 6.07 -2.16
CA ILE A 494 -17.24 4.74 -1.96
C ILE A 494 -18.20 3.78 -1.28
N ASP A 495 -18.79 4.18 -0.13
CA ASP A 495 -19.71 3.31 0.60
C ASP A 495 -20.97 3.04 -0.24
N ALA A 496 -21.49 4.08 -0.91
CA ALA A 496 -22.64 3.95 -1.79
C ALA A 496 -22.38 3.01 -2.99
N VAL A 497 -21.19 3.08 -3.59
CA VAL A 497 -20.79 2.16 -4.67
C VAL A 497 -20.66 0.74 -4.14
N GLN A 498 -20.05 0.56 -2.96
CA GLN A 498 -19.88 -0.75 -2.35
C GLN A 498 -21.24 -1.39 -2.04
N VAL A 499 -22.16 -0.66 -1.40
CA VAL A 499 -23.51 -1.15 -1.06
C VAL A 499 -24.26 -1.58 -2.32
N GLN A 500 -24.20 -0.78 -3.40
CA GLN A 500 -24.84 -1.11 -4.67
C GLN A 500 -24.23 -2.35 -5.35
N ALA A 501 -22.90 -2.52 -5.26
CA ALA A 501 -22.20 -3.64 -5.86
C ALA A 501 -22.27 -4.93 -5.02
N LYS A 502 -22.47 -4.82 -3.70
CA LYS A 502 -22.30 -5.93 -2.74
C LYS A 502 -23.09 -7.18 -3.11
N SER A 503 -24.38 -7.05 -3.41
CA SER A 503 -25.21 -8.22 -3.74
C SER A 503 -24.71 -8.97 -4.98
N PHE A 504 -24.30 -8.24 -6.03
CA PHE A 504 -23.73 -8.82 -7.24
C PHE A 504 -22.40 -9.55 -6.96
N PHE A 505 -21.54 -8.99 -6.10
CA PHE A 505 -20.26 -9.62 -5.76
C PHE A 505 -20.46 -10.91 -4.96
N VAL A 506 -21.36 -10.89 -3.96
CA VAL A 506 -21.68 -12.07 -3.13
C VAL A 506 -22.22 -13.21 -3.98
N GLU A 507 -23.13 -12.94 -4.93
CA GLU A 507 -23.63 -13.92 -5.91
C GLU A 507 -22.52 -14.55 -6.78
N LYS A 508 -21.36 -13.88 -6.92
CA LYS A 508 -20.19 -14.39 -7.66
C LYS A 508 -19.14 -15.05 -6.75
N GLY A 509 -19.42 -15.20 -5.45
CA GLY A 509 -18.46 -15.72 -4.48
C GLY A 509 -17.28 -14.76 -4.23
N LEU A 510 -17.50 -13.46 -4.43
CA LEU A 510 -16.53 -12.40 -4.22
C LEU A 510 -17.00 -11.45 -3.11
N MET A 511 -16.05 -10.72 -2.55
CA MET A 511 -16.31 -9.61 -1.65
C MET A 511 -15.74 -8.34 -2.27
N VAL A 512 -16.48 -7.24 -2.09
CA VAL A 512 -16.02 -5.87 -2.32
C VAL A 512 -16.09 -5.11 -1.00
N GLY A 513 -14.97 -4.55 -0.58
CA GLY A 513 -14.85 -3.75 0.64
C GLY A 513 -14.58 -2.27 0.32
N GLU A 514 -15.19 -1.41 1.12
CA GLU A 514 -15.06 0.03 1.16
C GLU A 514 -13.97 0.46 2.15
N PHE A 515 -13.12 1.39 1.72
CA PHE A 515 -12.02 1.88 2.55
C PHE A 515 -11.79 3.36 2.27
N HIS A 516 -11.64 4.15 3.33
CA HIS A 516 -11.29 5.58 3.25
C HIS A 516 -10.92 6.12 4.64
N GLU A 517 -10.29 7.29 4.68
CA GLU A 517 -9.69 7.89 5.89
C GLU A 517 -10.65 8.05 7.09
N THR A 518 -11.93 8.30 6.83
CA THR A 518 -12.98 8.53 7.84
C THR A 518 -13.87 7.30 8.10
N ASN A 519 -13.47 6.12 7.61
CA ASN A 519 -14.29 4.92 7.80
C ASN A 519 -14.36 4.56 9.29
N ASN A 520 -15.59 4.41 9.80
CA ASN A 520 -15.89 4.11 11.20
C ASN A 520 -16.46 2.69 11.39
N ALA A 521 -16.30 1.79 10.40
CA ALA A 521 -16.63 0.39 10.58
C ALA A 521 -15.68 -0.25 11.59
N SER A 522 -16.25 -0.76 12.68
CA SER A 522 -15.48 -1.32 13.78
C SER A 522 -14.91 -2.71 13.46
N GLY A 523 -13.76 -3.02 14.06
CA GLY A 523 -13.15 -4.33 13.97
C GLY A 523 -13.96 -5.39 14.73
N LEU A 524 -13.98 -6.61 14.21
CA LEU A 524 -14.78 -7.74 14.73
C LEU A 524 -14.56 -8.09 16.21
N ARG A 525 -13.42 -7.68 16.80
CA ARG A 525 -13.02 -8.02 18.18
C ARG A 525 -12.77 -6.79 19.05
N ASN A 526 -12.82 -5.60 18.47
CA ASN A 526 -12.57 -4.36 19.18
C ASN A 526 -13.36 -3.23 18.52
N ALA A 527 -14.42 -2.79 19.21
CA ALA A 527 -15.32 -1.74 18.73
C ALA A 527 -14.63 -0.38 18.52
N ASN A 528 -13.51 -0.14 19.22
CA ASN A 528 -12.77 1.13 19.14
C ASN A 528 -11.64 1.11 18.11
N PHE A 529 -11.51 0.03 17.32
CA PHE A 529 -10.50 -0.11 16.27
C PHE A 529 -11.15 -0.11 14.89
N PHE A 530 -10.66 0.73 13.99
CA PHE A 530 -11.27 1.03 12.69
C PHE A 530 -10.33 0.62 11.54
N PRO A 531 -10.25 -0.68 11.20
CA PRO A 531 -9.25 -1.22 10.30
C PRO A 531 -9.45 -0.87 8.82
N LEU A 532 -10.61 -0.33 8.45
CA LEU A 532 -10.92 0.02 7.05
C LEU A 532 -10.47 1.43 6.66
N ARG A 533 -9.72 2.12 7.54
CA ARG A 533 -9.11 3.41 7.21
C ARG A 533 -7.89 3.23 6.32
N THR A 534 -7.83 4.02 5.26
CA THR A 534 -6.79 3.97 4.22
C THR A 534 -6.33 5.38 3.83
N PRO A 535 -5.12 5.51 3.23
CA PRO A 535 -4.56 6.83 2.94
C PRO A 535 -5.28 7.50 1.77
N TYR A 536 -5.87 6.70 0.89
CA TYR A 536 -6.74 7.14 -0.19
C TYR A 536 -8.03 6.32 -0.15
N PRO A 537 -9.17 6.89 -0.56
CA PRO A 537 -10.37 6.10 -0.75
C PRO A 537 -10.12 4.98 -1.77
N CYS A 538 -10.49 3.75 -1.42
CA CYS A 538 -10.29 2.59 -2.28
C CYS A 538 -11.41 1.56 -2.14
N LEU A 539 -11.55 0.74 -3.18
CA LEU A 539 -12.42 -0.44 -3.20
C LEU A 539 -11.54 -1.67 -3.39
N ALA A 540 -11.63 -2.63 -2.46
CA ALA A 540 -10.86 -3.85 -2.52
C ALA A 540 -11.74 -5.04 -2.92
N ILE A 541 -11.30 -5.82 -3.90
CA ILE A 541 -11.96 -7.02 -4.39
C ILE A 541 -11.14 -8.24 -3.97
N ARG A 542 -11.81 -9.26 -3.43
CA ARG A 542 -11.20 -10.57 -3.15
C ARG A 542 -12.21 -11.70 -3.27
N HIS A 543 -11.74 -12.93 -3.23
CA HIS A 543 -12.63 -14.07 -3.01
C HIS A 543 -13.27 -13.99 -1.62
N MET A 544 -14.54 -14.33 -1.55
CA MET A 544 -15.25 -14.50 -0.28
C MET A 544 -14.67 -15.70 0.47
N VAL A 545 -14.72 -15.67 1.79
CA VAL A 545 -14.37 -16.78 2.69
C VAL A 545 -15.54 -17.04 3.65
N PRO A 546 -15.66 -18.24 4.26
CA PRO A 546 -16.78 -18.54 5.15
C PRO A 546 -16.93 -17.56 6.33
N GLY A 547 -15.82 -16.97 6.80
CA GLY A 547 -15.84 -15.94 7.84
C GLY A 547 -16.57 -14.65 7.47
N ASP A 548 -16.82 -14.40 6.18
CA ASP A 548 -17.52 -13.20 5.70
C ASP A 548 -19.01 -13.18 6.00
N PHE A 549 -19.56 -14.29 6.51
CA PHE A 549 -20.94 -14.39 6.97
C PHE A 549 -21.36 -13.21 7.85
N VAL A 550 -20.49 -12.75 8.75
CA VAL A 550 -20.76 -11.62 9.67
C VAL A 550 -21.14 -10.34 8.93
N PHE A 551 -20.63 -10.14 7.71
CA PHE A 551 -20.93 -8.98 6.88
C PHE A 551 -22.22 -9.15 6.06
N MET A 552 -22.84 -10.32 6.08
CA MET A 552 -24.16 -10.56 5.47
C MET A 552 -25.29 -10.23 6.43
N THR A 553 -25.01 -10.15 7.73
CA THR A 553 -26.01 -10.05 8.80
C THR A 553 -26.03 -8.70 9.51
N LEU A 554 -25.36 -7.68 8.96
CA LEU A 554 -25.30 -6.36 9.59
C LEU A 554 -26.69 -5.75 9.76
N ASP A 555 -26.91 -5.14 10.92
CA ASP A 555 -28.24 -4.67 11.30
C ASP A 555 -28.73 -3.47 10.49
N ASP A 556 -27.81 -2.69 9.92
CA ASP A 556 -28.09 -1.55 9.05
C ASP A 556 -28.73 -1.96 7.71
N TYR A 557 -28.70 -3.26 7.35
CA TYR A 557 -29.35 -3.75 6.14
C TYR A 557 -30.83 -4.04 6.39
N GLY A 558 -31.67 -3.48 5.52
CA GLY A 558 -33.07 -3.88 5.40
C GLY A 558 -33.22 -5.39 5.16
N LEU A 559 -34.32 -5.96 5.62
CA LEU A 559 -34.54 -7.41 5.62
C LEU A 559 -34.43 -8.04 4.22
N ASP A 560 -34.90 -7.36 3.17
CA ASP A 560 -34.79 -7.83 1.78
C ASP A 560 -33.35 -8.00 1.32
N LEU A 561 -32.50 -6.99 1.59
CA LEU A 561 -31.10 -7.03 1.23
C LEU A 561 -30.37 -8.11 2.04
N ARG A 562 -30.68 -8.22 3.35
CA ARG A 562 -30.10 -9.24 4.22
C ARG A 562 -30.41 -10.65 3.73
N ALA A 563 -31.67 -10.92 3.38
CA ALA A 563 -32.08 -12.21 2.81
C ALA A 563 -31.36 -12.49 1.48
N LYS A 564 -31.26 -11.48 0.60
CA LYS A 564 -30.55 -11.61 -0.68
C LYS A 564 -29.07 -11.96 -0.48
N LEU A 565 -28.38 -11.29 0.44
CA LEU A 565 -26.98 -11.54 0.76
C LEU A 565 -26.78 -12.95 1.35
N LEU A 566 -27.65 -13.37 2.26
CA LEU A 566 -27.58 -14.70 2.87
C LEU A 566 -27.82 -15.82 1.86
N ARG A 567 -28.75 -15.65 0.91
CA ARG A 567 -28.94 -16.62 -0.20
C ARG A 567 -27.69 -16.71 -1.06
N GLY A 568 -27.16 -15.58 -1.52
CA GLY A 568 -25.94 -15.58 -2.33
C GLY A 568 -24.73 -16.20 -1.60
N PHE A 569 -24.60 -15.97 -0.29
CA PHE A 569 -23.58 -16.63 0.53
C PHE A 569 -23.76 -18.15 0.56
N LEU A 570 -24.99 -18.63 0.74
CA LEU A 570 -25.31 -20.06 0.77
C LEU A 570 -25.25 -20.73 -0.61
N ASP A 571 -25.44 -20.01 -1.70
CA ASP A 571 -25.21 -20.54 -3.05
C ASP A 571 -23.72 -20.87 -3.26
N VAL A 572 -22.83 -20.11 -2.61
CA VAL A 572 -21.38 -20.28 -2.72
C VAL A 572 -20.85 -21.33 -1.74
N PHE A 573 -21.30 -21.29 -0.48
CA PHE A 573 -20.75 -22.13 0.61
C PHE A 573 -21.73 -23.16 1.16
N GLY A 574 -22.94 -23.29 0.62
CA GLY A 574 -23.98 -24.14 1.21
C GLY A 574 -23.60 -25.62 1.32
N GLY A 575 -22.68 -26.10 0.48
CA GLY A 575 -22.15 -27.46 0.56
C GLY A 575 -21.04 -27.66 1.61
N ASP A 576 -20.54 -26.59 2.23
CA ASP A 576 -19.43 -26.67 3.18
C ASP A 576 -19.91 -27.02 4.59
N ASP A 577 -19.20 -27.95 5.24
CA ASP A 577 -19.39 -28.27 6.65
C ASP A 577 -18.62 -27.28 7.54
N LYS A 578 -19.22 -26.09 7.74
CA LYS A 578 -18.64 -25.00 8.53
C LYS A 578 -19.69 -24.37 9.46
N PRO A 579 -19.33 -23.99 10.70
CA PRO A 579 -20.25 -23.32 11.63
C PRO A 579 -20.93 -22.08 11.05
N GLN A 580 -20.19 -21.29 10.27
CA GLN A 580 -20.71 -20.07 9.63
C GLN A 580 -21.82 -20.37 8.61
N VAL A 581 -21.76 -21.52 7.94
CA VAL A 581 -22.78 -21.95 6.97
C VAL A 581 -24.05 -22.37 7.69
N ALA A 582 -23.94 -23.08 8.82
CA ALA A 582 -25.08 -23.42 9.66
C ALA A 582 -25.77 -22.15 10.21
N GLN A 583 -24.98 -21.20 10.72
CA GLN A 583 -25.47 -19.90 11.19
C GLN A 583 -26.15 -19.10 10.08
N ALA A 584 -25.60 -19.12 8.87
CA ALA A 584 -26.20 -18.46 7.71
C ALA A 584 -27.57 -19.05 7.35
N ARG A 585 -27.73 -20.38 7.42
CA ARG A 585 -29.02 -21.05 7.18
C ARG A 585 -30.06 -20.67 8.23
N GLU A 586 -29.68 -20.62 9.50
CA GLU A 586 -30.56 -20.21 10.59
C GLU A 586 -30.99 -18.74 10.42
N LYS A 587 -30.03 -17.85 10.19
CA LYS A 587 -30.30 -16.43 10.02
C LYS A 587 -31.16 -16.13 8.80
N LEU A 588 -30.99 -16.88 7.72
CA LEU A 588 -31.84 -16.74 6.53
C LEU A 588 -33.30 -17.10 6.87
N LYS A 589 -33.54 -18.22 7.56
CA LYS A 589 -34.88 -18.62 8.00
C LYS A 589 -35.54 -17.56 8.90
N GLU A 590 -34.79 -17.01 9.86
CA GLU A 590 -35.29 -15.91 10.71
C GLU A 590 -35.68 -14.69 9.88
N THR A 591 -34.80 -14.28 8.95
CA THR A 591 -35.01 -13.09 8.12
C THR A 591 -36.23 -13.25 7.21
N GLU A 592 -36.39 -14.42 6.60
CA GLU A 592 -37.54 -14.72 5.73
C GLU A 592 -38.86 -14.82 6.51
N ALA A 593 -38.84 -15.35 7.73
CA ALA A 593 -40.02 -15.36 8.60
C ALA A 593 -40.46 -13.94 8.99
N LEU A 594 -39.51 -13.02 9.24
CA LEU A 594 -39.81 -11.62 9.52
C LEU A 594 -40.38 -10.89 8.30
N LEU A 595 -39.85 -11.16 7.10
CA LEU A 595 -40.38 -10.61 5.84
C LEU A 595 -41.84 -11.06 5.62
N ALA A 596 -42.13 -12.35 5.80
CA ALA A 596 -43.48 -12.89 5.62
C ALA A 596 -44.50 -12.24 6.57
N LYS A 597 -44.14 -12.05 7.85
CA LYS A 597 -45.00 -11.35 8.83
C LYS A 597 -45.30 -9.91 8.42
N GLY A 598 -44.28 -9.18 7.97
CA GLY A 598 -44.46 -7.79 7.51
C GLY A 598 -45.32 -7.66 6.26
N GLU A 599 -45.35 -8.68 5.39
CA GLU A 599 -46.25 -8.72 4.24
C GLU A 599 -47.70 -9.05 4.62
N GLU A 600 -47.92 -9.92 5.63
CA GLU A 600 -49.24 -10.21 6.17
C GLU A 600 -49.86 -8.98 6.83
N GLU A 601 -49.10 -8.26 7.67
CA GLU A 601 -49.57 -7.04 8.34
C GLU A 601 -49.98 -5.94 7.34
N LYS A 602 -49.21 -5.77 6.26
CA LYS A 602 -49.52 -4.84 5.14
C LYS A 602 -50.74 -5.23 4.31
N LYS A 603 -51.18 -6.49 4.35
CA LYS A 603 -52.41 -6.94 3.66
C LYS A 603 -53.66 -6.79 4.53
N THR A 604 -53.49 -6.73 5.85
CA THR A 604 -54.57 -6.51 6.83
C THR A 604 -54.81 -5.05 7.21
N THR A 605 -53.94 -4.14 6.76
CA THR A 605 -54.12 -2.67 6.83
C THR A 605 -54.50 -2.12 5.47
#